data_AF-A0AAV9R2A2-F1
#
_entry.id   AF-A0AAV9R2A2-F1
#
_cell.length_a   1.000
_cell.length_b   1.000
_cell.length_c   1.000
_cell.angle_alpha   90.00
_cell.angle_beta   90.00
_cell.angle_gamma   90.00
#
_symmetry.space_group_name_H-M   'P 1'
#
loop_
_entity.id
_entity.type
_entity.pdbx_description
1 polymer ?
#
loop_
_entity_poly.entity_id
_entity_poly.type
_entity_poly.pdbx_seq_one_letter_code
_entity_poly.pdbx_strand_id
1 'polypeptide(L)'
;MAQSAETCAETGRRLRSICRRMYDENEDLSDVEEIANIRGFSVEEKLASDCYNSDFVQLMKGRDFSYEYVQREALRIPLIFKEKDELGISMPDPEFTVSEIKGLVGSRRSVDVMDVSTQKGSEMSMAQFVRYYETPEEERDKLFNVISLEFSHTKLEHLIKRPTVVDQVDWVDNMWPPDLKHSQTEATNIISEMKYPKVQRYCLMSVKGCYTDFHIDFGGTSVWYHVFKGQKVFWLVPPTPHNLALYEDWVLSGKQSDIFLGDRADGCQRVELKQGYTFFIPSGWIHAVYTPVDTLVFGGNILHSFNIPMQFVIHEIENRTKVHSKFRFPFYYEMCWYVLERYLHCLTKRSYLSQEIQKGSADYDTKTESPGSDSRSQDINEDFCGPQVRDGHGEKAERPVGDGTCSPDDVKAPLLKAVLSVDSEDSCNPSSTSLDFLKTPSDSPGSESQSKWTHLTQHELIGLRTLVEKLESLPENKKCVPVGIESPQALLDDMKIFLKEHADDDPKLAITGVPVVLWPKKVLKRRTPPSAYSDAQAPPIGSALFRNTPCFQGADPY
;
A
#
# COMPACT_ATOMS: atom_id res chain seq x y z
N MET A 1 37.62 -78.08 25.13
CA MET A 1 38.56 -78.49 24.05
C MET A 1 37.96 -78.03 22.73
N ALA A 2 38.82 -77.53 21.85
CA ALA A 2 38.43 -76.99 20.56
C ALA A 2 37.92 -78.06 19.58
N GLN A 3 37.44 -77.54 18.44
CA GLN A 3 37.39 -78.14 17.10
C GLN A 3 36.13 -78.92 16.73
N SER A 4 35.59 -78.83 15.52
CA SER A 4 35.67 -77.92 14.35
C SER A 4 34.90 -78.66 13.23
N ALA A 5 34.23 -77.95 12.31
CA ALA A 5 34.33 -78.17 10.86
C ALA A 5 33.22 -77.45 10.05
N GLU A 6 33.71 -76.70 9.07
CA GLU A 6 33.15 -76.12 7.82
C GLU A 6 32.61 -77.20 6.84
N THR A 7 31.92 -76.99 5.69
CA THR A 7 31.34 -75.87 4.89
C THR A 7 30.55 -76.45 3.68
N CYS A 8 29.62 -75.63 3.12
CA CYS A 8 29.12 -75.55 1.70
C CYS A 8 28.43 -76.76 1.02
N ALA A 9 27.46 -76.65 0.10
CA ALA A 9 26.70 -75.56 -0.55
C ALA A 9 25.46 -76.16 -1.29
N GLU A 10 24.34 -75.42 -1.39
CA GLU A 10 23.54 -75.13 -2.60
C GLU A 10 22.14 -74.57 -2.28
N THR A 11 21.83 -73.45 -2.94
CA THR A 11 20.63 -72.58 -2.95
C THR A 11 19.49 -73.17 -3.81
N GLY A 12 18.19 -72.91 -3.68
CA GLY A 12 17.42 -71.93 -2.91
C GLY A 12 16.17 -71.50 -3.73
N ARG A 13 14.95 -71.79 -3.23
CA ARG A 13 13.67 -71.07 -3.51
C ARG A 13 12.52 -71.66 -2.68
N ARG A 14 12.10 -70.97 -1.60
CA ARG A 14 10.68 -70.72 -1.26
C ARG A 14 10.58 -69.73 -0.09
N LEU A 15 9.80 -68.68 -0.33
CA LEU A 15 9.56 -67.50 0.50
C LEU A 15 9.06 -67.85 1.90
N ARG A 16 9.62 -67.20 2.93
CA ARG A 16 8.99 -67.06 4.25
C ARG A 16 8.65 -65.60 4.50
N SER A 17 7.39 -65.39 4.90
CA SER A 17 6.77 -64.15 5.36
C SER A 17 7.66 -63.42 6.36
N ILE A 18 8.12 -62.22 6.02
CA ILE A 18 8.72 -61.28 6.96
C ILE A 18 7.60 -60.37 7.47
N CYS A 19 7.33 -60.51 8.76
CA CYS A 19 6.43 -59.69 9.54
C CYS A 19 6.79 -58.20 9.38
N ARG A 20 5.80 -57.36 9.05
CA ARG A 20 5.93 -55.90 9.09
C ARG A 20 6.39 -55.50 10.49
N ARG A 21 7.62 -55.02 10.63
CA ARG A 21 7.94 -54.09 11.72
C ARG A 21 7.18 -52.80 11.39
N MET A 22 6.10 -52.57 12.14
CA MET A 22 5.51 -51.25 12.27
C MET A 22 6.63 -50.35 12.79
N TYR A 23 7.01 -49.34 12.02
CA TYR A 23 7.75 -48.22 12.56
C TYR A 23 6.83 -47.60 13.62
N ASP A 24 7.34 -47.46 14.84
CA ASP A 24 6.67 -46.72 15.90
C ASP A 24 6.52 -45.28 15.41
N GLU A 25 5.30 -44.80 15.21
CA GLU A 25 4.98 -43.45 14.69
C GLU A 25 5.26 -42.35 15.74
N ASN A 26 6.25 -42.57 16.62
CA ASN A 26 6.62 -41.68 17.72
C ASN A 26 8.12 -41.39 17.77
N GLU A 27 8.87 -41.60 16.68
CA GLU A 27 10.17 -40.94 16.52
C GLU A 27 9.92 -39.50 16.04
N ASP A 28 10.32 -38.56 16.90
CA ASP A 28 10.22 -37.11 16.75
C ASP A 28 10.68 -36.66 15.35
N LEU A 29 9.72 -36.36 14.46
CA LEU A 29 10.02 -35.84 13.12
C LEU A 29 10.58 -34.40 13.16
N SER A 30 10.62 -33.78 14.34
CA SER A 30 11.19 -32.46 14.56
C SER A 30 12.70 -32.44 14.27
N ASP A 31 13.44 -33.48 14.68
CA ASP A 31 14.89 -33.56 14.51
C ASP A 31 15.30 -33.65 13.02
N VAL A 32 14.48 -34.28 12.18
CA VAL A 32 14.76 -34.42 10.73
C VAL A 32 14.41 -33.14 9.96
N GLU A 33 13.37 -32.40 10.38
CA GLU A 33 13.09 -31.07 9.84
C GLU A 33 14.12 -30.03 10.30
N GLU A 34 14.64 -30.12 11.53
CA GLU A 34 15.69 -29.22 12.03
C GLU A 34 17.02 -29.39 11.27
N ILE A 35 17.43 -30.63 10.96
CA ILE A 35 18.65 -30.89 10.16
C ILE A 35 18.50 -30.40 8.71
N ALA A 36 17.27 -30.39 8.16
CA ALA A 36 16.98 -29.93 6.80
C ALA A 36 16.94 -28.39 6.66
N ASN A 37 16.94 -27.63 7.76
CA ASN A 37 16.83 -26.16 7.76
C ASN A 37 18.19 -25.44 7.86
N ILE A 38 19.31 -26.17 7.78
CA ILE A 38 20.64 -25.55 7.76
C ILE A 38 20.86 -24.94 6.37
N ARG A 39 20.79 -23.62 6.28
CA ARG A 39 21.16 -22.85 5.08
C ARG A 39 22.57 -23.27 4.63
N GLY A 40 22.72 -23.65 3.36
CA GLY A 40 23.99 -24.12 2.79
C GLY A 40 25.04 -23.01 2.57
N PHE A 41 24.73 -21.76 2.95
CA PHE A 41 25.63 -20.62 2.93
C PHE A 41 25.48 -19.78 4.22
N SER A 42 26.58 -19.12 4.64
CA SER A 42 26.56 -18.17 5.75
C SER A 42 26.24 -16.77 5.25
N VAL A 43 25.24 -16.11 5.87
CA VAL A 43 24.92 -14.71 5.58
C VAL A 43 25.99 -13.78 6.16
N GLU A 44 26.60 -14.14 7.27
CA GLU A 44 27.70 -13.41 7.92
C GLU A 44 28.92 -13.34 6.99
N GLU A 45 29.26 -14.46 6.33
CA GLU A 45 30.28 -14.47 5.27
C GLU A 45 29.90 -13.52 4.12
N LYS A 46 28.63 -13.53 3.69
CA LYS A 46 28.16 -12.67 2.60
C LYS A 46 28.12 -11.20 2.99
N LEU A 47 27.97 -10.88 4.28
CA LEU A 47 28.05 -9.52 4.83
C LEU A 47 29.50 -9.03 4.98
N ALA A 48 30.44 -9.92 5.24
CA ALA A 48 31.86 -9.59 5.37
C ALA A 48 32.60 -9.55 4.02
N SER A 49 32.07 -10.23 2.99
CA SER A 49 32.73 -10.35 1.69
C SER A 49 32.81 -9.02 0.92
N ASP A 50 33.91 -8.75 0.24
CA ASP A 50 34.08 -7.59 -0.64
C ASP A 50 33.75 -7.90 -2.12
N CYS A 51 33.24 -9.10 -2.42
CA CYS A 51 32.98 -9.52 -3.81
C CYS A 51 31.75 -8.88 -4.45
N TYR A 52 30.81 -8.34 -3.66
CA TYR A 52 29.57 -7.71 -4.15
C TYR A 52 29.74 -6.21 -4.39
N ASN A 53 30.76 -5.86 -5.19
CA ASN A 53 31.26 -4.50 -5.37
C ASN A 53 30.87 -3.87 -6.71
N SER A 54 29.87 -4.42 -7.41
CA SER A 54 29.28 -3.78 -8.58
C SER A 54 28.71 -2.39 -8.22
N ASP A 55 28.57 -1.50 -9.19
CA ASP A 55 28.08 -0.13 -8.96
C ASP A 55 26.84 0.15 -9.81
N PHE A 56 25.67 -0.16 -9.27
CA PHE A 56 24.38 0.00 -9.92
C PHE A 56 23.55 1.14 -9.33
N VAL A 57 23.64 1.36 -8.02
CA VAL A 57 22.81 2.35 -7.31
C VAL A 57 23.28 3.77 -7.58
N GLN A 58 22.36 4.63 -7.99
CA GLN A 58 22.61 6.06 -8.12
C GLN A 58 22.16 6.83 -6.88
N LEU A 59 23.05 7.67 -6.33
CA LEU A 59 22.67 8.65 -5.32
C LEU A 59 21.99 9.84 -5.98
N MET A 60 20.85 10.27 -5.44
CA MET A 60 20.06 11.37 -5.99
C MET A 60 19.53 12.29 -4.88
N LYS A 61 19.34 13.57 -5.20
CA LYS A 61 18.65 14.53 -4.32
C LYS A 61 17.16 14.52 -4.62
N GLY A 62 16.32 14.79 -3.61
CA GLY A 62 14.87 14.72 -3.76
C GLY A 62 14.32 15.57 -4.91
N ARG A 63 14.82 16.80 -5.07
CA ARG A 63 14.43 17.73 -6.14
C ARG A 63 14.68 17.22 -7.57
N ASP A 64 15.67 16.35 -7.73
CA ASP A 64 16.05 15.81 -9.04
C ASP A 64 15.15 14.60 -9.40
N PHE A 65 14.49 14.00 -8.42
CA PHE A 65 13.47 12.97 -8.62
C PHE A 65 12.14 13.64 -9.00
N SER A 66 11.95 13.80 -10.31
CA SER A 66 10.79 14.47 -10.91
C SER A 66 10.12 13.58 -11.97
N TYR A 67 8.92 13.96 -12.42
CA TYR A 67 8.28 13.29 -13.55
C TYR A 67 9.12 13.38 -14.83
N GLU A 68 9.84 14.49 -15.01
CA GLU A 68 10.77 14.67 -16.13
C GLU A 68 11.89 13.61 -16.12
N TYR A 69 12.46 13.35 -14.94
CA TYR A 69 13.42 12.26 -14.76
C TYR A 69 12.81 10.91 -15.14
N VAL A 70 11.56 10.64 -14.75
CA VAL A 70 10.87 9.40 -15.13
C VAL A 70 10.70 9.28 -16.63
N GLN A 71 10.28 10.34 -17.32
CA GLN A 71 10.10 10.33 -18.77
C GLN A 71 11.43 10.05 -19.51
N ARG A 72 12.54 10.61 -19.00
CA ARG A 72 13.88 10.43 -19.56
C ARG A 72 14.46 9.05 -19.28
N GLU A 73 14.46 8.63 -18.01
CA GLU A 73 15.24 7.48 -17.52
C GLU A 73 14.40 6.22 -17.25
N ALA A 74 13.07 6.32 -17.39
CA ALA A 74 12.11 5.23 -17.25
C ALA A 74 12.20 4.43 -15.93
N LEU A 75 12.73 5.06 -14.88
CA LEU A 75 12.92 4.45 -13.56
C LEU A 75 13.70 3.13 -13.61
N ARG A 76 14.73 3.01 -14.46
CA ARG A 76 15.45 1.73 -14.68
C ARG A 76 16.60 1.43 -13.71
N ILE A 77 17.05 2.44 -12.98
CA ILE A 77 18.22 2.37 -12.09
C ILE A 77 17.76 2.50 -10.62
N PRO A 78 18.30 1.70 -9.69
CA PRO A 78 17.99 1.86 -8.27
C PRO A 78 18.54 3.17 -7.71
N LEU A 79 17.73 3.86 -6.90
CA LEU A 79 18.05 5.21 -6.42
C LEU A 79 18.09 5.26 -4.91
N ILE A 80 19.15 5.86 -4.34
CA ILE A 80 19.20 6.20 -2.91
C ILE A 80 19.14 7.71 -2.73
N PHE A 81 18.26 8.13 -1.84
CA PHE A 81 18.14 9.47 -1.32
C PHE A 81 18.57 9.46 0.14
N LYS A 82 19.66 10.15 0.46
CA LYS A 82 20.19 10.20 1.83
C LYS A 82 19.37 11.12 2.75
N GLU A 83 18.71 12.10 2.15
CA GLU A 83 17.88 13.10 2.82
C GLU A 83 16.46 13.02 2.28
N LYS A 84 15.47 13.31 3.13
CA LYS A 84 14.05 13.29 2.76
C LYS A 84 13.58 14.55 2.05
N ASP A 85 14.40 15.59 2.06
CA ASP A 85 14.06 16.92 1.60
C ASP A 85 13.67 16.90 0.11
N GLU A 86 12.62 17.65 -0.21
CA GLU A 86 12.09 17.81 -1.58
C GLU A 86 11.56 16.52 -2.26
N LEU A 87 11.57 15.35 -1.58
CA LEU A 87 10.91 14.13 -2.09
C LEU A 87 9.39 14.17 -1.95
N GLY A 88 8.87 15.04 -1.08
CA GLY A 88 7.44 15.11 -0.74
C GLY A 88 6.97 14.00 0.22
N ILE A 89 7.90 13.25 0.82
CA ILE A 89 7.55 12.24 1.84
C ILE A 89 7.16 12.90 3.16
N SER A 90 6.24 12.24 3.87
CA SER A 90 5.86 12.58 5.24
C SER A 90 5.95 11.31 6.07
N MET A 91 6.51 11.42 7.26
CA MET A 91 6.70 10.31 8.21
C MET A 91 6.16 10.75 9.59
N PRO A 92 5.78 9.81 10.46
CA PRO A 92 5.35 10.13 11.83
C PRO A 92 6.50 10.73 12.65
N ASP A 93 6.17 11.15 13.89
CA ASP A 93 7.14 11.66 14.86
C ASP A 93 8.33 10.69 15.03
N PRO A 94 9.59 11.16 15.11
CA PRO A 94 10.76 10.27 15.25
C PRO A 94 10.69 9.29 16.43
N GLU A 95 9.94 9.57 17.49
CA GLU A 95 9.77 8.65 18.62
C GLU A 95 8.78 7.51 18.33
N PHE A 96 8.09 7.55 17.18
CA PHE A 96 7.05 6.60 16.79
C PHE A 96 7.50 5.12 16.87
N THR A 97 6.68 4.26 17.46
CA THR A 97 7.01 2.88 17.85
C THR A 97 6.10 1.83 17.22
N VAL A 98 6.53 0.56 17.28
CA VAL A 98 5.69 -0.59 16.90
C VAL A 98 4.41 -0.70 17.74
N SER A 99 4.44 -0.24 19.00
CA SER A 99 3.27 -0.23 19.88
C SER A 99 2.20 0.77 19.42
N GLU A 100 2.61 1.93 18.90
CA GLU A 100 1.69 2.89 18.29
C GLU A 100 1.11 2.37 16.97
N ILE A 101 1.90 1.68 16.15
CA ILE A 101 1.42 1.00 14.93
C ILE A 101 0.28 0.05 15.30
N LYS A 102 0.47 -0.82 16.29
CA LYS A 102 -0.58 -1.71 16.82
C LYS A 102 -1.84 -0.94 17.23
N GLY A 103 -1.71 0.22 17.88
CA GLY A 103 -2.84 1.08 18.24
C GLY A 103 -3.60 1.64 17.03
N LEU A 104 -2.90 1.94 15.93
CA LEU A 104 -3.48 2.55 14.73
C LEU A 104 -4.07 1.53 13.74
N VAL A 105 -3.49 0.34 13.64
CA VAL A 105 -3.96 -0.73 12.73
C VAL A 105 -4.88 -1.74 13.44
N GLY A 106 -4.86 -1.77 14.77
CA GLY A 106 -5.70 -2.63 15.61
C GLY A 106 -4.96 -3.84 16.19
N SER A 107 -5.04 -4.00 17.52
CA SER A 107 -4.31 -5.06 18.27
C SER A 107 -4.64 -6.50 17.86
N ARG A 108 -5.89 -6.77 17.45
CA ARG A 108 -6.37 -8.11 17.07
C ARG A 108 -6.20 -8.41 15.58
N ARG A 109 -5.71 -7.44 14.79
CA ARG A 109 -5.50 -7.63 13.36
C ARG A 109 -4.51 -8.77 13.12
N SER A 110 -4.87 -9.75 12.30
CA SER A 110 -3.95 -10.79 11.84
C SER A 110 -2.89 -10.19 10.92
N VAL A 111 -1.64 -10.59 11.10
CA VAL A 111 -0.52 -10.23 10.24
C VAL A 111 0.23 -11.48 9.80
N ASP A 112 0.61 -11.48 8.53
CA ASP A 112 1.51 -12.49 7.98
C ASP A 112 2.92 -12.26 8.52
N VAL A 113 3.50 -13.30 9.11
CA VAL A 113 4.83 -13.30 9.72
C VAL A 113 5.67 -14.40 9.09
N MET A 114 6.86 -14.03 8.62
CA MET A 114 7.83 -14.96 8.07
C MET A 114 8.75 -15.48 9.17
N ASP A 115 8.88 -16.80 9.30
CA ASP A 115 9.97 -17.42 10.05
C ASP A 115 11.23 -17.40 9.16
N VAL A 116 12.25 -16.66 9.59
CA VAL A 116 13.47 -16.40 8.81
C VAL A 116 14.28 -17.67 8.57
N SER A 117 14.22 -18.64 9.49
CA SER A 117 14.98 -19.88 9.37
C SER A 117 14.46 -20.74 8.21
N THR A 118 13.14 -20.85 8.09
CA THR A 118 12.47 -21.70 7.09
C THR A 118 12.01 -20.94 5.85
N GLN A 119 12.02 -19.60 5.89
CA GLN A 119 11.36 -18.71 4.91
C GLN A 119 9.86 -19.01 4.72
N LYS A 120 9.22 -19.72 5.66
CA LYS A 120 7.79 -20.05 5.60
C LYS A 120 6.95 -18.98 6.30
N GLY A 121 5.76 -18.72 5.75
CA GLY A 121 4.78 -17.81 6.33
C GLY A 121 3.94 -18.47 7.43
N SER A 122 3.64 -17.70 8.46
CA SER A 122 2.71 -17.99 9.55
C SER A 122 1.83 -16.76 9.81
N GLU A 123 0.83 -16.86 10.66
CA GLU A 123 0.00 -15.73 11.05
C GLU A 123 -0.03 -15.56 12.57
N MET A 124 -0.04 -14.30 13.03
CA MET A 124 -0.31 -13.96 14.42
C MET A 124 -0.98 -12.59 14.51
N SER A 125 -1.54 -12.24 15.67
CA SER A 125 -2.09 -10.91 15.87
C SER A 125 -1.00 -9.84 16.03
N MET A 126 -1.31 -8.59 15.67
CA MET A 126 -0.43 -7.44 15.93
C MET A 126 0.00 -7.32 17.39
N ALA A 127 -0.87 -7.67 18.35
CA ALA A 127 -0.50 -7.68 19.76
C ALA A 127 0.57 -8.73 20.10
N GLN A 128 0.46 -9.93 19.53
CA GLN A 128 1.46 -10.99 19.71
C GLN A 128 2.80 -10.58 19.07
N PHE A 129 2.75 -10.05 17.85
CA PHE A 129 3.97 -9.63 17.15
C PHE A 129 4.68 -8.47 17.86
N VAL A 130 3.96 -7.46 18.34
CA VAL A 130 4.56 -6.36 19.09
C VAL A 130 5.20 -6.85 20.38
N ARG A 131 4.53 -7.76 21.11
CA ARG A 131 5.13 -8.35 22.32
C ARG A 131 6.44 -9.08 21.99
N TYR A 132 6.47 -9.84 20.90
CA TYR A 132 7.68 -10.50 20.41
C TYR A 132 8.77 -9.50 20.01
N TYR A 133 8.41 -8.43 19.30
CA TYR A 133 9.36 -7.41 18.85
C TYR A 133 10.01 -6.68 20.03
N GLU A 134 9.25 -6.45 21.10
CA GLU A 134 9.72 -5.79 22.34
C GLU A 134 10.49 -6.75 23.28
N THR A 135 10.46 -8.07 23.03
CA THR A 135 11.28 -9.04 23.77
C THR A 135 12.78 -8.78 23.51
N PRO A 136 13.65 -8.78 24.54
CA PRO A 136 15.10 -8.67 24.36
C PRO A 136 15.68 -9.70 23.40
N GLU A 137 16.76 -9.37 22.68
CA GLU A 137 17.34 -10.23 21.64
C GLU A 137 17.68 -11.63 22.17
N GLU A 138 18.25 -11.71 23.37
CA GLU A 138 18.64 -12.94 24.07
C GLU A 138 17.49 -13.84 24.50
N GLU A 139 16.26 -13.30 24.57
CA GLU A 139 15.04 -14.02 24.96
C GLU A 139 14.18 -14.42 23.75
N ARG A 140 14.59 -14.08 22.53
CA ARG A 140 13.86 -14.43 21.30
C ARG A 140 14.18 -15.86 20.86
N ASP A 141 13.22 -16.77 20.99
CA ASP A 141 13.37 -18.17 20.58
C ASP A 141 13.46 -18.36 19.05
N LYS A 142 12.87 -17.43 18.28
CA LYS A 142 12.77 -17.49 16.81
C LYS A 142 12.99 -16.12 16.19
N LEU A 143 13.41 -16.10 14.93
CA LEU A 143 13.51 -14.88 14.14
C LEU A 143 12.28 -14.71 13.25
N PHE A 144 11.36 -13.87 13.69
CA PHE A 144 10.17 -13.47 12.94
C PHE A 144 10.34 -12.12 12.26
N ASN A 145 9.82 -12.04 11.03
CA ASN A 145 9.88 -10.85 10.21
C ASN A 145 8.49 -10.49 9.66
N VAL A 146 8.07 -9.23 9.78
CA VAL A 146 6.84 -8.71 9.13
C VAL A 146 7.26 -7.79 7.99
N ILE A 147 6.93 -8.19 6.76
CA ILE A 147 7.25 -7.43 5.55
C ILE A 147 6.01 -7.05 4.72
N SER A 148 4.82 -7.48 5.14
CA SER A 148 3.59 -7.44 4.33
C SER A 148 2.41 -6.75 5.02
N LEU A 149 2.63 -5.97 6.08
CA LEU A 149 1.56 -5.20 6.73
C LEU A 149 1.14 -4.01 5.85
N GLU A 150 0.14 -4.20 5.00
CA GLU A 150 -0.45 -3.11 4.22
C GLU A 150 -1.43 -2.31 5.09
N PHE A 151 -1.20 -1.02 5.27
CA PHE A 151 -1.91 -0.21 6.27
C PHE A 151 -2.87 0.84 5.69
N SER A 152 -3.14 0.81 4.38
CA SER A 152 -4.20 1.65 3.80
C SER A 152 -5.54 1.30 4.45
N HIS A 153 -6.43 2.28 4.58
CA HIS A 153 -7.72 2.20 5.29
C HIS A 153 -7.57 1.97 6.81
N THR A 154 -6.44 2.41 7.38
CA THR A 154 -6.25 2.52 8.84
C THR A 154 -5.88 3.95 9.20
N LYS A 155 -5.92 4.31 10.48
CA LYS A 155 -5.51 5.65 10.95
C LYS A 155 -4.05 5.97 10.63
N LEU A 156 -3.20 4.95 10.45
CA LEU A 156 -1.78 5.10 10.11
C LEU A 156 -1.59 5.73 8.71
N GLU A 157 -2.54 5.55 7.81
CA GLU A 157 -2.42 6.04 6.42
C GLU A 157 -2.27 7.56 6.34
N HIS A 158 -2.86 8.30 7.29
CA HIS A 158 -2.86 9.76 7.25
C HIS A 158 -1.54 10.37 7.76
N LEU A 159 -0.71 9.57 8.42
CA LEU A 159 0.58 10.01 8.96
C LEU A 159 1.71 9.90 7.95
N ILE A 160 1.55 9.02 6.95
CA ILE A 160 2.62 8.66 6.01
C ILE A 160 2.25 9.07 4.60
N LYS A 161 3.16 9.80 3.95
CA LYS A 161 3.10 10.12 2.53
C LYS A 161 4.33 9.58 1.83
N ARG A 162 4.10 8.93 0.69
CA ARG A 162 5.14 8.43 -0.21
C ARG A 162 5.70 9.57 -1.10
N PRO A 163 6.79 9.36 -1.84
CA PRO A 163 7.38 10.42 -2.66
C PRO A 163 6.39 10.93 -3.72
N THR A 164 6.41 12.23 -4.02
CA THR A 164 5.44 12.86 -4.94
C THR A 164 5.47 12.25 -6.35
N VAL A 165 6.65 11.87 -6.86
CA VAL A 165 6.76 11.21 -8.16
C VAL A 165 6.08 9.84 -8.17
N VAL A 166 6.08 9.12 -7.04
CA VAL A 166 5.40 7.82 -6.93
C VAL A 166 3.89 8.01 -7.11
N ASP A 167 3.29 9.05 -6.50
CA ASP A 167 1.86 9.39 -6.72
C ASP A 167 1.56 9.72 -8.19
N GLN A 168 2.50 10.34 -8.90
CA GLN A 168 2.34 10.77 -10.30
C GLN A 168 2.39 9.61 -11.32
N VAL A 169 3.04 8.50 -10.98
CA VAL A 169 3.27 7.39 -11.94
C VAL A 169 2.51 6.12 -11.59
N ASP A 170 2.05 5.98 -10.34
CA ASP A 170 1.38 4.78 -9.86
C ASP A 170 0.07 4.49 -10.62
N TRP A 171 -0.01 3.29 -11.17
CA TRP A 171 -1.20 2.80 -11.84
C TRP A 171 -2.45 2.78 -10.95
N VAL A 172 -2.32 2.49 -9.65
CA VAL A 172 -3.49 2.45 -8.77
C VAL A 172 -4.16 3.82 -8.66
N ASP A 173 -3.38 4.90 -8.55
CA ASP A 173 -3.92 6.25 -8.40
C ASP A 173 -4.37 6.87 -9.74
N ASN A 174 -3.68 6.53 -10.83
CA ASN A 174 -3.86 7.20 -12.11
C ASN A 174 -4.69 6.39 -13.13
N MET A 175 -4.84 5.07 -12.90
CA MET A 175 -5.47 4.14 -13.86
C MET A 175 -6.73 3.47 -13.33
N TRP A 176 -6.73 3.06 -12.06
CA TRP A 176 -7.91 2.42 -11.47
C TRP A 176 -9.06 3.43 -11.27
N PRO A 177 -10.33 3.05 -11.50
CA PRO A 177 -11.47 3.92 -11.24
C PRO A 177 -11.49 4.43 -9.78
N PRO A 178 -11.53 5.76 -9.56
CA PRO A 178 -11.43 6.33 -8.22
C PRO A 178 -12.54 5.87 -7.28
N ASP A 179 -13.77 5.70 -7.78
CA ASP A 179 -14.90 5.33 -6.93
C ASP A 179 -14.81 3.90 -6.41
N LEU A 180 -14.27 2.97 -7.22
CA LEU A 180 -13.98 1.62 -6.76
C LEU A 180 -12.93 1.65 -5.64
N LYS A 181 -11.89 2.48 -5.80
CA LYS A 181 -10.88 2.67 -4.75
C LYS A 181 -11.50 3.28 -3.48
N HIS A 182 -12.28 4.34 -3.60
CA HIS A 182 -12.94 4.99 -2.45
C HIS A 182 -14.00 4.11 -1.78
N SER A 183 -14.59 3.16 -2.51
CA SER A 183 -15.54 2.19 -1.95
C SER A 183 -14.87 1.11 -1.08
N GLN A 184 -13.54 1.05 -1.06
CA GLN A 184 -12.81 0.15 -0.17
C GLN A 184 -13.01 0.56 1.29
N THR A 185 -13.44 -0.40 2.11
CA THR A 185 -13.60 -0.22 3.56
C THR A 185 -12.75 -1.22 4.36
N GLU A 186 -12.53 -2.41 3.81
CA GLU A 186 -11.72 -3.45 4.45
C GLU A 186 -10.25 -3.03 4.48
N ALA A 187 -9.66 -3.05 5.67
CA ALA A 187 -8.29 -2.60 5.93
C ALA A 187 -7.25 -3.73 5.82
N THR A 188 -7.69 -4.98 5.77
CA THR A 188 -6.86 -6.15 5.51
C THR A 188 -6.70 -6.40 4.00
N ASN A 189 -6.02 -7.48 3.63
CA ASN A 189 -5.73 -7.85 2.24
C ASN A 189 -6.55 -9.07 1.79
N ILE A 190 -7.73 -9.27 2.37
CA ILE A 190 -8.64 -10.35 1.98
C ILE A 190 -9.16 -10.07 0.56
N ILE A 191 -8.77 -10.93 -0.39
CA ILE A 191 -9.00 -10.71 -1.82
C ILE A 191 -10.48 -10.56 -2.19
N SER A 192 -11.39 -11.26 -1.49
CA SER A 192 -12.84 -11.20 -1.77
C SER A 192 -13.48 -9.85 -1.43
N GLU A 193 -12.91 -9.11 -0.48
CA GLU A 193 -13.38 -7.78 -0.06
C GLU A 193 -12.62 -6.65 -0.77
N MET A 194 -11.58 -6.98 -1.53
CA MET A 194 -10.70 -6.02 -2.18
C MET A 194 -11.37 -5.43 -3.44
N LYS A 195 -11.42 -4.09 -3.52
CA LYS A 195 -12.04 -3.32 -4.63
C LYS A 195 -11.05 -2.65 -5.57
N TYR A 196 -9.77 -2.67 -5.21
CA TYR A 196 -8.64 -2.17 -6.01
C TYR A 196 -7.35 -2.89 -5.57
N PRO A 197 -6.26 -2.87 -6.35
CA PRO A 197 -4.99 -3.48 -5.93
C PRO A 197 -4.39 -2.77 -4.69
N LYS A 198 -4.69 -3.29 -3.51
CA LYS A 198 -4.30 -2.71 -2.22
C LYS A 198 -2.87 -3.11 -1.84
N VAL A 199 -1.90 -2.45 -2.49
CA VAL A 199 -0.46 -2.74 -2.40
C VAL A 199 0.41 -1.48 -2.25
N GLN A 200 -0.20 -0.34 -1.94
CA GLN A 200 0.47 0.96 -2.06
C GLN A 200 1.30 1.34 -0.83
N ARG A 201 0.95 0.83 0.36
CA ARG A 201 1.49 1.31 1.64
C ARG A 201 1.75 0.17 2.61
N TYR A 202 3.01 -0.21 2.75
CA TYR A 202 3.47 -1.29 3.62
C TYR A 202 4.31 -0.77 4.79
N CYS A 203 4.09 -1.36 5.95
CA CYS A 203 4.92 -1.22 7.13
C CYS A 203 5.72 -2.52 7.30
N LEU A 204 7.04 -2.41 7.39
CA LEU A 204 7.91 -3.54 7.62
C LEU A 204 8.57 -3.38 8.99
N MET A 205 8.47 -4.44 9.80
CA MET A 205 9.02 -4.50 11.14
C MET A 205 9.90 -5.75 11.20
N SER A 206 11.21 -5.51 11.29
CA SER A 206 12.20 -6.57 11.22
C SER A 206 13.11 -6.49 12.42
N VAL A 207 13.32 -7.61 13.10
CA VAL A 207 14.32 -7.71 14.16
C VAL A 207 15.73 -7.94 13.59
N LYS A 208 16.75 -7.66 14.39
CA LYS A 208 18.15 -7.99 14.12
C LYS A 208 18.30 -9.48 13.75
N GLY A 209 19.11 -9.74 12.73
CA GLY A 209 19.36 -11.09 12.21
C GLY A 209 18.38 -11.53 11.12
N CYS A 210 17.26 -10.82 10.91
CA CYS A 210 16.31 -11.18 9.86
C CYS A 210 16.93 -11.09 8.47
N TYR A 211 16.83 -12.19 7.71
CA TYR A 211 17.21 -12.30 6.31
C TYR A 211 16.00 -12.71 5.47
N THR A 212 15.74 -11.96 4.40
CA THR A 212 14.78 -12.29 3.34
C THR A 212 15.59 -12.60 2.09
N ASP A 213 15.42 -13.82 1.58
CA ASP A 213 16.24 -14.32 0.47
C ASP A 213 15.93 -13.64 -0.87
N PHE A 214 16.71 -13.95 -1.91
CA PHE A 214 16.58 -13.33 -3.21
C PHE A 214 15.17 -13.50 -3.80
N HIS A 215 14.55 -12.39 -4.16
CA HIS A 215 13.24 -12.34 -4.78
C HIS A 215 13.13 -11.18 -5.77
N ILE A 216 12.06 -11.23 -6.56
CA ILE A 216 11.59 -10.12 -7.38
C ILE A 216 10.19 -9.79 -6.85
N ASP A 217 9.89 -8.50 -6.66
CA ASP A 217 8.58 -8.09 -6.16
C ASP A 217 7.46 -8.44 -7.15
N PHE A 218 6.29 -8.75 -6.57
CA PHE A 218 5.17 -9.36 -7.26
C PHE A 218 4.66 -8.51 -8.44
N GLY A 219 4.34 -9.16 -9.56
CA GLY A 219 3.94 -8.49 -10.80
C GLY A 219 5.02 -7.61 -11.43
N GLY A 220 6.27 -7.70 -10.94
CA GLY A 220 7.36 -6.83 -11.36
C GLY A 220 7.14 -5.38 -10.94
N THR A 221 6.54 -5.14 -9.78
CA THR A 221 6.38 -3.79 -9.22
C THR A 221 7.74 -3.12 -8.99
N SER A 222 7.74 -1.80 -9.08
CA SER A 222 8.80 -0.96 -8.51
C SER A 222 8.45 -0.66 -7.05
N VAL A 223 9.46 -0.44 -6.22
CA VAL A 223 9.30 -0.23 -4.77
C VAL A 223 9.92 1.09 -4.34
N TRP A 224 9.24 1.81 -3.45
CA TRP A 224 9.85 2.84 -2.62
C TRP A 224 9.95 2.36 -1.18
N TYR A 225 11.06 2.67 -0.52
CA TYR A 225 11.44 2.07 0.77
C TYR A 225 12.14 3.11 1.65
N HIS A 226 11.53 3.53 2.75
CA HIS A 226 12.08 4.52 3.67
C HIS A 226 12.45 3.87 5.01
N VAL A 227 13.75 3.87 5.34
CA VAL A 227 14.25 3.35 6.62
C VAL A 227 13.95 4.35 7.72
N PHE A 228 12.83 4.19 8.40
CA PHE A 228 12.37 5.12 9.42
C PHE A 228 13.20 5.02 10.71
N LYS A 229 13.48 3.79 11.17
CA LYS A 229 14.40 3.49 12.29
C LYS A 229 15.26 2.28 11.94
N GLY A 230 16.53 2.31 12.32
CA GLY A 230 17.44 1.17 12.13
C GLY A 230 18.21 1.22 10.81
N GLN A 231 18.44 0.04 10.22
CA GLN A 231 19.33 -0.13 9.07
C GLN A 231 18.99 -1.41 8.29
N LYS A 232 19.25 -1.41 6.99
CA LYS A 232 19.09 -2.58 6.12
C LYS A 232 20.32 -2.77 5.23
N VAL A 233 20.60 -4.01 4.87
CA VAL A 233 21.62 -4.35 3.85
C VAL A 233 20.92 -5.07 2.72
N PHE A 234 21.09 -4.59 1.50
CA PHE A 234 20.54 -5.16 0.28
C PHE A 234 21.64 -5.79 -0.56
N TRP A 235 21.35 -6.92 -1.21
CA TRP A 235 22.11 -7.38 -2.37
C TRP A 235 21.24 -7.17 -3.60
N LEU A 236 21.80 -6.55 -4.63
CA LEU A 236 21.08 -6.16 -5.84
C LEU A 236 21.70 -6.86 -7.05
N VAL A 237 20.86 -7.52 -7.83
CA VAL A 237 21.23 -8.16 -9.10
C VAL A 237 20.37 -7.55 -10.21
N PRO A 238 20.99 -7.04 -11.29
CA PRO A 238 20.24 -6.36 -12.35
C PRO A 238 19.38 -7.36 -13.14
N PRO A 239 18.19 -6.95 -13.61
CA PRO A 239 17.25 -7.79 -14.35
C PRO A 239 17.67 -8.00 -15.81
N THR A 240 18.90 -8.46 -16.03
CA THR A 240 19.35 -8.85 -17.36
C THR A 240 18.63 -10.14 -17.79
N PRO A 241 18.45 -10.39 -19.10
CA PRO A 241 17.87 -11.65 -19.57
C PRO A 241 18.58 -12.90 -19.01
N HIS A 242 19.91 -12.82 -18.83
CA HIS A 242 20.70 -13.88 -18.23
C HIS A 242 20.37 -14.09 -16.75
N ASN A 243 20.37 -13.01 -15.94
CA ASN A 243 20.10 -13.10 -14.50
C ASN A 243 18.66 -13.50 -14.21
N LEU A 244 17.69 -13.08 -15.04
CA LEU A 244 16.28 -13.50 -14.90
C LEU A 244 16.09 -15.00 -15.20
N ALA A 245 16.77 -15.52 -16.22
CA ALA A 245 16.77 -16.96 -16.50
C ALA A 245 17.42 -17.75 -15.36
N LEU A 246 18.56 -17.28 -14.85
CA LEU A 246 19.23 -17.84 -13.68
C LEU A 246 18.32 -17.84 -12.44
N TYR A 247 17.61 -16.74 -12.18
CA TYR A 247 16.65 -16.62 -11.09
C TYR A 247 15.50 -17.63 -11.24
N GLU A 248 14.92 -17.73 -12.43
CA GLU A 248 13.83 -18.67 -12.70
C GLU A 248 14.28 -20.13 -12.48
N ASP A 249 15.44 -20.52 -13.01
CA ASP A 249 16.03 -21.85 -12.80
C ASP A 249 16.33 -22.11 -11.33
N TRP A 250 16.86 -21.12 -10.60
CA TRP A 250 17.12 -21.21 -9.17
C TRP A 250 15.84 -21.42 -8.36
N VAL A 251 14.77 -20.67 -8.64
CA VAL A 251 13.47 -20.85 -8.00
C VAL A 251 12.93 -22.26 -8.24
N LEU A 252 12.97 -22.73 -9.49
CA LEU A 252 12.47 -24.05 -9.90
C LEU A 252 13.32 -25.21 -9.35
N SER A 253 14.59 -24.98 -9.03
CA SER A 253 15.49 -26.01 -8.52
C SER A 253 15.14 -26.50 -7.11
N GLY A 254 14.44 -25.67 -6.32
CA GLY A 254 14.18 -25.92 -4.89
C GLY A 254 15.42 -25.81 -3.99
N LYS A 255 16.60 -25.46 -4.53
CA LYS A 255 17.87 -25.35 -3.79
C LYS A 255 18.16 -23.94 -3.27
N GLN A 256 17.10 -23.21 -2.95
CA GLN A 256 17.19 -21.80 -2.52
C GLN A 256 17.96 -21.68 -1.20
N SER A 257 17.75 -22.62 -0.27
CA SER A 257 18.49 -22.73 0.99
C SER A 257 19.98 -22.95 0.82
N ASP A 258 20.42 -23.53 -0.30
CA ASP A 258 21.79 -24.01 -0.48
C ASP A 258 22.67 -23.06 -1.29
N ILE A 259 22.07 -22.22 -2.14
CA ILE A 259 22.77 -21.41 -3.12
C ILE A 259 22.43 -19.93 -2.91
N PHE A 260 23.43 -19.15 -2.53
CA PHE A 260 23.32 -17.69 -2.54
C PHE A 260 23.37 -17.17 -3.97
N LEU A 261 22.23 -16.69 -4.50
CA LEU A 261 22.10 -16.30 -5.91
C LEU A 261 23.10 -15.22 -6.33
N GLY A 262 23.45 -14.30 -5.43
CA GLY A 262 24.45 -13.26 -5.68
C GLY A 262 25.85 -13.79 -6.04
N ASP A 263 26.19 -15.03 -5.67
CA ASP A 263 27.45 -15.68 -6.05
C ASP A 263 27.42 -16.25 -7.49
N ARG A 264 26.22 -16.38 -8.07
CA ARG A 264 25.99 -16.98 -9.39
C ARG A 264 25.65 -15.95 -10.45
N ALA A 265 25.09 -14.82 -10.04
CA ALA A 265 24.64 -13.76 -10.94
C ALA A 265 25.81 -13.07 -11.65
N ASP A 266 25.52 -12.57 -12.86
CA ASP A 266 26.41 -11.64 -13.55
C ASP A 266 26.22 -10.23 -12.96
N GLY A 267 27.09 -9.89 -12.02
CA GLY A 267 27.07 -8.65 -11.26
C GLY A 267 26.14 -8.69 -10.05
N CYS A 268 26.67 -8.28 -8.90
CA CYS A 268 25.91 -8.11 -7.66
C CYS A 268 26.50 -6.95 -6.85
N GLN A 269 25.64 -6.06 -6.37
CA GLN A 269 26.03 -4.95 -5.50
C GLN A 269 25.43 -5.15 -4.12
N ARG A 270 26.25 -5.10 -3.07
CA ARG A 270 25.77 -5.00 -1.69
C ARG A 270 25.69 -3.53 -1.27
N VAL A 271 24.54 -3.11 -0.74
CA VAL A 271 24.27 -1.72 -0.37
C VAL A 271 23.70 -1.64 1.03
N GLU A 272 24.18 -0.68 1.80
CA GLU A 272 23.71 -0.40 3.15
C GLU A 272 22.78 0.83 3.16
N LEU A 273 21.56 0.65 3.65
CA LEU A 273 20.60 1.72 3.90
C LEU A 273 20.59 2.08 5.37
N LYS A 274 20.87 3.34 5.67
CA LYS A 274 20.87 3.90 7.03
C LYS A 274 19.52 4.53 7.34
N GLN A 275 19.26 4.76 8.63
CA GLN A 275 18.11 5.54 9.08
C GLN A 275 17.98 6.86 8.32
N GLY A 276 16.76 7.17 7.88
CA GLY A 276 16.41 8.34 7.09
C GLY A 276 16.57 8.17 5.58
N TYR A 277 17.25 7.12 5.11
CA TYR A 277 17.43 6.91 3.67
C TYR A 277 16.12 6.46 3.04
N THR A 278 15.86 6.97 1.83
CA THR A 278 14.81 6.48 0.95
C THR A 278 15.47 5.76 -0.22
N PHE A 279 14.98 4.57 -0.53
CA PHE A 279 15.48 3.71 -1.60
C PHE A 279 14.36 3.44 -2.60
N PHE A 280 14.68 3.51 -3.88
CA PHE A 280 13.77 3.16 -4.96
C PHE A 280 14.35 1.98 -5.75
N ILE A 281 13.59 0.89 -5.85
CA ILE A 281 13.96 -0.32 -6.58
C ILE A 281 13.09 -0.40 -7.85
N PRO A 282 13.69 -0.40 -9.05
CA PRO A 282 12.95 -0.58 -10.30
C PRO A 282 12.35 -1.98 -10.46
N SER A 283 11.33 -2.05 -11.32
CA SER A 283 10.76 -3.29 -11.83
C SER A 283 11.83 -4.31 -12.24
N GLY A 284 11.69 -5.53 -11.72
CA GLY A 284 12.46 -6.71 -12.09
C GLY A 284 13.75 -6.96 -11.31
N TRP A 285 14.26 -5.98 -10.55
CA TRP A 285 15.51 -6.16 -9.82
C TRP A 285 15.42 -7.29 -8.80
N ILE A 286 16.33 -8.25 -8.92
CA ILE A 286 16.41 -9.39 -8.02
C ILE A 286 17.20 -8.94 -6.79
N HIS A 287 16.64 -9.13 -5.60
CA HIS A 287 17.27 -8.63 -4.39
C HIS A 287 17.02 -9.48 -3.15
N ALA A 288 18.00 -9.49 -2.25
CA ALA A 288 17.92 -10.09 -0.92
C ALA A 288 18.17 -9.01 0.14
N VAL A 289 17.64 -9.19 1.35
CA VAL A 289 17.67 -8.17 2.40
C VAL A 289 18.06 -8.75 3.75
N TYR A 290 19.05 -8.14 4.40
CA TYR A 290 19.46 -8.44 5.77
C TYR A 290 19.18 -7.27 6.72
N THR A 291 18.89 -7.60 7.97
CA THR A 291 18.52 -6.66 9.03
C THR A 291 19.58 -6.68 10.14
N PRO A 292 20.57 -5.77 10.12
CA PRO A 292 21.65 -5.74 11.13
C PRO A 292 21.21 -5.27 12.52
N VAL A 293 20.13 -4.49 12.62
CA VAL A 293 19.55 -4.00 13.87
C VAL A 293 18.03 -3.97 13.76
N ASP A 294 17.30 -4.04 14.87
CA ASP A 294 15.84 -3.89 14.88
C ASP A 294 15.44 -2.63 14.10
N THR A 295 14.57 -2.80 13.11
CA THR A 295 14.31 -1.79 12.07
C THR A 295 12.82 -1.67 11.79
N LEU A 296 12.38 -0.43 11.64
CA LEU A 296 11.04 -0.05 11.18
C LEU A 296 11.15 0.69 9.85
N VAL A 297 10.39 0.25 8.86
CA VAL A 297 10.39 0.79 7.50
C VAL A 297 8.98 1.06 7.02
N PHE A 298 8.81 2.15 6.29
CA PHE A 298 7.61 2.39 5.48
C PHE A 298 7.96 2.36 3.99
N GLY A 299 7.16 1.66 3.21
CA GLY A 299 7.37 1.52 1.77
C GLY A 299 6.08 1.23 1.03
N GLY A 300 6.21 0.84 -0.23
CA GLY A 300 5.07 0.56 -1.08
C GLY A 300 5.47 0.06 -2.46
N ASN A 301 4.56 -0.70 -3.08
CA ASN A 301 4.73 -1.25 -4.42
C ASN A 301 3.88 -0.45 -5.42
N ILE A 302 4.42 -0.22 -6.62
CA ILE A 302 3.72 0.44 -7.72
C ILE A 302 4.00 -0.23 -9.06
N LEU A 303 3.02 -0.18 -9.96
CA LEU A 303 3.23 -0.38 -11.40
C LEU A 303 3.20 0.99 -12.08
N HIS A 304 3.93 1.15 -13.18
CA HIS A 304 3.99 2.41 -13.94
C HIS A 304 4.18 2.18 -15.44
N SER A 305 3.84 3.18 -16.25
CA SER A 305 3.76 3.05 -17.72
C SER A 305 5.10 3.06 -18.47
N PHE A 306 6.21 3.27 -17.76
CA PHE A 306 7.53 3.50 -18.38
C PHE A 306 8.38 2.22 -18.48
N ASN A 307 7.99 1.12 -17.82
CA ASN A 307 8.70 -0.15 -17.90
C ASN A 307 7.76 -1.37 -17.95
N ILE A 308 6.62 -1.21 -18.63
CA ILE A 308 5.61 -2.26 -18.83
C ILE A 308 6.20 -3.59 -19.35
N PRO A 309 7.15 -3.61 -20.31
CA PRO A 309 7.71 -4.87 -20.77
C PRO A 309 8.35 -5.69 -19.64
N MET A 310 9.10 -5.05 -18.74
CA MET A 310 9.71 -5.74 -17.60
C MET A 310 8.65 -6.26 -16.62
N GLN A 311 7.63 -5.46 -16.31
CA GLN A 311 6.51 -5.89 -15.46
C GLN A 311 5.87 -7.18 -16.00
N PHE A 312 5.65 -7.27 -17.32
CA PHE A 312 5.17 -8.50 -17.95
C PHE A 312 6.16 -9.66 -17.91
N VAL A 313 7.45 -9.42 -18.12
CA VAL A 313 8.47 -10.48 -18.00
C VAL A 313 8.39 -11.12 -16.62
N ILE A 314 8.30 -10.34 -15.55
CA ILE A 314 8.19 -10.86 -14.18
C ILE A 314 6.85 -11.58 -13.97
N HIS A 315 5.73 -11.00 -14.41
CA HIS A 315 4.43 -11.67 -14.33
C HIS A 315 4.43 -13.04 -15.03
N GLU A 316 5.17 -13.19 -16.13
CA GLU A 316 5.31 -14.46 -16.82
C GLU A 316 6.27 -15.43 -16.11
N ILE A 317 7.33 -14.94 -15.45
CA ILE A 317 8.17 -15.78 -14.57
C ILE A 317 7.30 -16.36 -13.45
N GLU A 318 6.49 -15.53 -12.78
CA GLU A 318 5.57 -16.00 -11.73
C GLU A 318 4.58 -17.07 -12.23
N ASN A 319 4.11 -16.95 -13.47
CA ASN A 319 3.25 -17.96 -14.09
C ASN A 319 3.97 -19.30 -14.23
N ARG A 320 5.22 -19.28 -14.70
CA ARG A 320 6.04 -20.48 -14.95
C ARG A 320 6.54 -21.13 -13.66
N THR A 321 6.89 -20.32 -12.67
CA THR A 321 7.28 -20.77 -11.31
C THR A 321 6.09 -21.11 -10.42
N LYS A 322 4.85 -20.90 -10.90
CA LYS A 322 3.60 -21.25 -10.23
C LYS A 322 3.44 -20.57 -8.86
N VAL A 323 3.78 -19.28 -8.79
CA VAL A 323 3.59 -18.49 -7.57
C VAL A 323 2.12 -18.54 -7.13
N HIS A 324 1.89 -18.82 -5.85
CA HIS A 324 0.55 -18.90 -5.28
C HIS A 324 -0.16 -17.54 -5.38
N SER A 325 -1.45 -17.54 -5.71
CA SER A 325 -2.22 -16.30 -5.99
C SER A 325 -2.21 -15.27 -4.85
N LYS A 326 -2.12 -15.72 -3.58
CA LYS A 326 -1.96 -14.83 -2.40
C LYS A 326 -0.75 -13.89 -2.52
N PHE A 327 0.30 -14.30 -3.22
CA PHE A 327 1.55 -13.54 -3.35
C PHE A 327 1.70 -12.84 -4.70
N ARG A 328 0.62 -12.75 -5.49
CA ARG A 328 0.65 -12.09 -6.80
C ARG A 328 -0.06 -10.74 -6.73
N PHE A 329 0.28 -9.86 -7.68
CA PHE A 329 -0.38 -8.57 -7.82
C PHE A 329 -1.90 -8.77 -8.04
N PRO A 330 -2.78 -8.20 -7.19
CA PRO A 330 -4.22 -8.32 -7.36
C PRO A 330 -4.71 -7.62 -8.64
N PHE A 331 -5.62 -8.24 -9.38
CA PHE A 331 -6.28 -7.63 -10.55
C PHE A 331 -5.30 -7.13 -11.64
N TYR A 332 -4.22 -7.90 -11.90
CA TYR A 332 -3.12 -7.47 -12.77
C TYR A 332 -3.58 -7.18 -14.21
N TYR A 333 -4.35 -8.07 -14.83
CA TYR A 333 -4.83 -7.87 -16.20
C TYR A 333 -6.01 -6.88 -16.26
N GLU A 334 -6.86 -6.84 -15.24
CA GLU A 334 -7.89 -5.81 -15.07
C GLU A 334 -7.28 -4.41 -15.05
N MET A 335 -6.17 -4.23 -14.33
CA MET A 335 -5.40 -2.97 -14.33
C MET A 335 -4.87 -2.64 -15.73
N CYS A 336 -4.33 -3.63 -16.44
CA CYS A 336 -3.83 -3.44 -17.81
C CYS A 336 -4.90 -2.89 -18.76
N TRP A 337 -6.14 -3.36 -18.65
CA TRP A 337 -7.26 -2.85 -19.42
C TRP A 337 -7.58 -1.38 -19.11
N TYR A 338 -7.59 -1.01 -17.82
CA TYR A 338 -7.80 0.38 -17.44
C TYR A 338 -6.67 1.29 -17.93
N VAL A 339 -5.41 0.83 -17.91
CA VAL A 339 -4.28 1.59 -18.48
C VAL A 339 -4.55 1.98 -19.93
N LEU A 340 -4.96 1.02 -20.77
CA LEU A 340 -5.30 1.29 -22.17
C LEU A 340 -6.45 2.30 -22.30
N GLU A 341 -7.53 2.10 -21.54
CA GLU A 341 -8.67 3.03 -21.54
C GLU A 341 -8.24 4.45 -21.16
N ARG A 342 -7.42 4.59 -20.11
CA ARG A 342 -6.99 5.90 -19.62
C ARG A 342 -6.15 6.66 -20.63
N TYR A 343 -5.17 6.00 -21.25
CA TYR A 343 -4.35 6.63 -22.29
C TYR A 343 -5.21 7.09 -23.46
N LEU A 344 -6.11 6.23 -23.94
CA LEU A 344 -7.02 6.58 -25.03
C LEU A 344 -7.91 7.76 -24.65
N HIS A 345 -8.51 7.73 -23.47
CA HIS A 345 -9.44 8.76 -23.03
C HIS A 345 -8.77 10.10 -22.80
N CYS A 346 -7.63 10.14 -22.12
CA CYS A 346 -6.94 11.38 -21.83
C CYS A 346 -6.54 12.12 -23.11
N LEU A 347 -6.13 11.38 -24.15
CA LEU A 347 -5.57 11.93 -25.38
C LEU A 347 -6.59 12.13 -26.51
N THR A 348 -7.60 11.25 -26.63
CA THR A 348 -8.59 11.30 -27.73
C THR A 348 -10.00 11.74 -27.29
N LYS A 349 -10.25 11.81 -25.97
CA LYS A 349 -11.57 12.03 -25.36
C LYS A 349 -12.62 10.95 -25.62
N ARG A 350 -12.27 9.87 -26.33
CA ARG A 350 -13.11 8.66 -26.43
C ARG A 350 -13.00 7.85 -25.15
N SER A 351 -14.12 7.33 -24.63
CA SER A 351 -14.10 6.47 -23.45
C SER A 351 -14.80 5.17 -23.76
N TYR A 352 -14.27 4.09 -23.17
CA TYR A 352 -14.88 2.76 -23.16
C TYR A 352 -15.35 2.34 -21.78
N LEU A 353 -15.26 3.24 -20.80
CA LEU A 353 -15.85 3.05 -19.48
C LEU A 353 -17.38 3.15 -19.58
N SER A 354 -18.08 2.36 -18.78
CA SER A 354 -19.53 2.43 -18.71
C SER A 354 -20.01 3.75 -18.12
N GLN A 355 -21.23 4.15 -18.45
CA GLN A 355 -21.82 5.38 -17.91
C GLN A 355 -21.86 5.41 -16.37
N GLU A 356 -21.93 4.25 -15.72
CA GLU A 356 -21.90 4.14 -14.25
C GLU A 356 -20.55 4.55 -13.66
N ILE A 357 -19.44 4.10 -14.27
CA ILE A 357 -18.09 4.48 -13.86
C ILE A 357 -17.79 5.93 -14.26
N GLN A 358 -18.24 6.36 -15.45
CA GLN A 358 -18.10 7.75 -15.88
C GLN A 358 -18.86 8.72 -14.95
N LYS A 359 -20.10 8.38 -14.55
CA LYS A 359 -20.88 9.18 -13.61
C LYS A 359 -20.25 9.19 -12.23
N GLY A 360 -19.76 8.07 -11.69
CA GLY A 360 -19.05 8.11 -10.41
C GLY A 360 -17.88 9.11 -10.39
N SER A 361 -17.16 9.22 -11.52
CA SER A 361 -16.08 10.18 -11.69
C SER A 361 -16.55 11.65 -11.73
N ALA A 362 -17.85 11.91 -11.97
CA ALA A 362 -18.48 13.24 -12.12
C ALA A 362 -19.56 13.59 -11.06
N ASP A 363 -20.28 12.63 -10.48
CA ASP A 363 -21.55 12.73 -9.72
C ASP A 363 -21.38 12.34 -8.22
N TYR A 364 -20.40 12.91 -7.53
CA TYR A 364 -20.52 13.10 -6.07
C TYR A 364 -21.13 14.45 -5.69
N ASP A 365 -21.60 15.21 -6.68
CA ASP A 365 -22.56 16.28 -6.46
C ASP A 365 -23.98 15.66 -6.44
N THR A 366 -24.72 15.91 -5.35
CA THR A 366 -26.16 15.64 -5.19
C THR A 366 -26.61 14.31 -4.57
N LYS A 367 -26.04 13.86 -3.44
CA LYS A 367 -26.83 13.15 -2.40
C LYS A 367 -26.41 13.56 -0.99
N THR A 368 -26.97 14.67 -0.52
CA THR A 368 -27.16 14.92 0.91
C THR A 368 -28.67 14.94 1.12
N GLU A 369 -29.23 13.83 1.57
CA GLU A 369 -30.57 13.82 2.15
C GLU A 369 -30.55 14.78 3.35
N SER A 370 -31.29 15.88 3.22
CA SER A 370 -31.61 16.76 4.33
C SER A 370 -33.02 16.42 4.81
N PRO A 371 -33.25 16.35 6.13
CA PRO A 371 -34.54 16.01 6.71
C PRO A 371 -35.50 17.21 6.58
N GLY A 372 -36.60 17.03 5.85
CA GLY A 372 -37.67 18.01 5.77
C GLY A 372 -38.72 17.76 6.85
N SER A 373 -38.83 18.67 7.83
CA SER A 373 -39.87 18.67 8.86
C SER A 373 -41.13 19.39 8.34
N ASP A 374 -42.26 18.69 8.47
CA ASP A 374 -43.68 19.08 8.58
C ASP A 374 -44.18 20.48 8.17
N SER A 375 -45.29 20.52 7.40
CA SER A 375 -46.62 20.87 7.95
C SER A 375 -47.79 20.77 6.95
N ARG A 376 -48.75 19.89 7.31
CA ARG A 376 -50.23 20.01 7.31
C ARG A 376 -51.02 20.49 6.08
N SER A 377 -51.95 19.63 5.62
CA SER A 377 -53.40 19.96 5.54
C SER A 377 -54.31 18.74 5.30
N GLN A 378 -55.27 18.57 6.22
CA GLN A 378 -56.68 18.14 6.07
C GLN A 378 -57.06 16.69 5.70
N ASP A 379 -57.70 16.03 6.68
CA ASP A 379 -58.95 15.22 6.71
C ASP A 379 -59.43 14.61 5.36
N ILE A 380 -59.83 13.33 5.29
CA ILE A 380 -61.16 12.79 5.66
C ILE A 380 -61.07 11.24 5.78
N ASN A 381 -61.70 10.66 6.82
CA ASN A 381 -62.47 9.39 6.95
C ASN A 381 -62.24 8.23 5.93
N GLU A 382 -62.33 6.94 6.24
CA GLU A 382 -62.92 6.19 7.37
C GLU A 382 -62.51 4.69 7.25
N ASP A 383 -62.61 3.97 8.37
CA ASP A 383 -63.03 2.55 8.53
C ASP A 383 -62.06 1.45 9.02
N PHE A 384 -62.15 1.25 10.34
CA PHE A 384 -62.26 0.03 11.18
C PHE A 384 -61.71 -1.34 10.73
N CYS A 385 -60.87 -1.97 11.57
CA CYS A 385 -61.32 -2.81 12.70
C CYS A 385 -60.15 -3.23 13.63
N GLY A 386 -60.28 -3.03 14.95
CA GLY A 386 -59.42 -3.64 15.99
C GLY A 386 -60.07 -4.92 16.59
N PRO A 387 -59.86 -5.30 17.87
CA PRO A 387 -58.71 -5.07 18.76
C PRO A 387 -58.37 -6.27 19.72
N GLN A 388 -57.36 -6.06 20.59
CA GLN A 388 -57.08 -6.69 21.92
C GLN A 388 -56.24 -7.99 21.94
N VAL A 389 -55.28 -8.22 22.85
CA VAL A 389 -55.34 -8.15 24.34
C VAL A 389 -53.95 -7.85 24.99
N ARG A 390 -54.04 -7.23 26.19
CA ARG A 390 -53.06 -6.75 27.18
C ARG A 390 -52.21 -7.79 27.95
N ASP A 391 -51.09 -7.26 28.52
CA ASP A 391 -50.43 -7.45 29.85
C ASP A 391 -50.30 -8.87 30.43
N GLY A 392 -49.18 -9.34 31.03
CA GLY A 392 -48.09 -8.73 31.81
C GLY A 392 -47.87 -9.60 33.07
N HIS A 393 -46.67 -9.69 33.66
CA HIS A 393 -46.27 -10.14 35.04
C HIS A 393 -44.71 -10.32 35.05
N GLY A 394 -43.87 -9.98 36.03
CA GLY A 394 -43.95 -9.39 37.38
C GLY A 394 -42.72 -9.83 38.23
N GLU A 395 -42.00 -8.87 38.86
CA GLU A 395 -41.27 -8.86 40.18
C GLU A 395 -40.19 -9.95 40.52
N LYS A 396 -39.17 -9.84 41.41
CA LYS A 396 -38.64 -8.87 42.41
C LYS A 396 -37.22 -9.30 42.87
N ALA A 397 -36.55 -8.43 43.66
CA ALA A 397 -35.17 -8.46 44.17
C ALA A 397 -34.95 -9.18 45.53
N GLU A 398 -33.68 -9.35 45.97
CA GLU A 398 -33.22 -9.20 47.37
C GLU A 398 -31.66 -9.17 47.57
N ARG A 399 -31.18 -8.47 48.61
CA ARG A 399 -29.78 -8.36 49.17
C ARG A 399 -29.76 -8.91 50.62
N PRO A 400 -28.59 -9.11 51.28
CA PRO A 400 -28.08 -8.16 52.33
C PRO A 400 -26.51 -8.09 52.41
N VAL A 401 -25.81 -6.97 52.70
CA VAL A 401 -25.46 -6.17 53.93
C VAL A 401 -24.54 -6.83 54.99
N GLY A 402 -23.40 -6.17 55.26
CA GLY A 402 -22.51 -6.28 56.44
C GLY A 402 -21.45 -5.16 56.44
N ASP A 403 -21.13 -4.62 57.62
CA ASP A 403 -20.80 -3.22 57.95
C ASP A 403 -19.30 -2.95 58.30
N GLY A 404 -18.84 -1.68 58.29
CA GLY A 404 -17.52 -1.28 58.85
C GLY A 404 -16.89 0.02 58.29
N THR A 405 -16.71 1.02 59.17
CA THR A 405 -16.53 2.48 58.94
C THR A 405 -15.06 3.00 58.89
N CYS A 406 -14.91 4.21 58.31
CA CYS A 406 -13.95 5.33 58.58
C CYS A 406 -12.73 5.59 57.64
N SER A 407 -12.79 6.76 56.96
CA SER A 407 -11.74 7.52 56.20
C SER A 407 -10.88 8.40 57.15
N PRO A 408 -9.93 9.30 56.71
CA PRO A 408 -9.51 9.69 55.34
C PRO A 408 -7.98 9.83 55.11
N ASP A 409 -7.55 9.87 53.84
CA ASP A 409 -6.83 11.03 53.24
C ASP A 409 -6.34 10.75 51.81
N ASP A 410 -6.25 11.85 51.07
CA ASP A 410 -6.14 12.04 49.63
C ASP A 410 -4.95 11.35 48.91
N VAL A 411 -5.20 10.87 47.69
CA VAL A 411 -4.60 11.34 46.40
C VAL A 411 -5.21 10.48 45.29
N LYS A 412 -6.13 11.04 44.50
CA LYS A 412 -6.64 10.43 43.26
C LYS A 412 -6.11 11.16 42.05
N ALA A 413 -5.56 10.36 41.13
CA ALA A 413 -5.41 10.68 39.72
C ALA A 413 -6.73 11.12 39.06
N PRO A 414 -6.64 11.83 37.92
CA PRO A 414 -7.60 11.59 36.86
C PRO A 414 -6.97 11.33 35.48
N LEU A 415 -7.43 10.21 34.93
CA LEU A 415 -7.78 9.92 33.53
C LEU A 415 -7.65 11.03 32.47
N LEU A 416 -6.85 10.68 31.46
CA LEU A 416 -6.96 10.91 30.02
C LEU A 416 -8.22 11.65 29.51
N LYS A 417 -8.06 12.94 29.24
CA LYS A 417 -8.74 13.68 28.17
C LYS A 417 -8.06 15.05 27.99
N ALA A 418 -7.21 15.19 26.96
CA ALA A 418 -6.87 16.45 26.28
C ALA A 418 -5.57 16.28 25.48
N VAL A 419 -5.66 16.11 24.15
CA VAL A 419 -4.70 16.74 23.21
C VAL A 419 -5.49 17.02 21.92
N LEU A 420 -6.32 18.06 21.97
CA LEU A 420 -6.71 18.88 20.81
C LEU A 420 -7.04 20.24 21.40
N SER A 421 -6.05 21.14 21.34
CA SER A 421 -6.15 22.61 21.37
C SER A 421 -4.78 23.17 21.73
N VAL A 422 -4.03 23.62 20.73
CA VAL A 422 -3.13 24.77 20.89
C VAL A 422 -3.35 25.65 19.67
N ASP A 423 -3.56 26.92 19.98
CA ASP A 423 -3.88 28.02 19.09
C ASP A 423 -2.78 28.30 18.05
N SER A 424 -3.25 28.88 16.94
CA SER A 424 -2.52 29.72 16.00
C SER A 424 -1.48 30.60 16.69
N GLU A 425 -0.26 30.63 16.17
CA GLU A 425 0.29 31.71 15.34
C GLU A 425 1.58 31.19 14.68
N ASP A 426 1.62 31.02 13.36
CA ASP A 426 2.82 31.39 12.61
C ASP A 426 2.52 31.57 11.11
N SER A 427 2.91 32.74 10.62
CA SER A 427 2.72 33.17 9.25
C SER A 427 3.84 32.62 8.37
N CYS A 428 3.49 31.94 7.28
CA CYS A 428 4.32 31.88 6.08
C CYS A 428 3.38 31.72 4.87
N ASN A 429 3.04 32.87 4.28
CA ASN A 429 2.42 32.94 2.96
C ASN A 429 3.41 32.39 1.91
N PRO A 430 3.01 31.44 1.04
CA PRO A 430 3.63 31.35 -0.26
C PRO A 430 3.12 32.54 -1.08
N SER A 431 3.99 33.52 -1.29
CA SER A 431 3.78 34.63 -2.21
C SER A 431 3.26 34.13 -3.55
N SER A 432 2.04 34.53 -3.87
CA SER A 432 1.46 34.47 -5.20
C SER A 432 2.33 35.30 -6.16
N THR A 433 3.21 34.65 -6.91
CA THR A 433 3.73 35.25 -8.13
C THR A 433 2.60 35.17 -9.15
N SER A 434 1.90 36.29 -9.32
CA SER A 434 1.13 36.61 -10.52
C SER A 434 2.05 36.35 -11.72
N LEU A 435 1.74 35.33 -12.52
CA LEU A 435 2.26 35.25 -13.88
C LEU A 435 1.49 36.30 -14.69
N ASP A 436 2.10 37.48 -14.79
CA ASP A 436 1.60 38.59 -15.60
C ASP A 436 1.50 38.15 -17.07
N PHE A 437 0.28 37.89 -17.51
CA PHE A 437 -0.07 37.88 -18.92
C PHE A 437 0.07 39.31 -19.47
N LEU A 438 1.06 39.50 -20.36
CA LEU A 438 1.16 40.68 -21.21
C LEU A 438 -0.12 40.80 -22.06
N LYS A 439 -0.94 41.82 -21.74
CA LYS A 439 -2.08 42.27 -22.55
C LYS A 439 -1.63 43.23 -23.64
N THR A 440 -2.09 43.01 -24.87
CA THR A 440 -2.46 44.04 -25.87
C THR A 440 -3.55 43.48 -26.80
N PRO A 441 -4.37 44.30 -27.48
CA PRO A 441 -5.83 44.21 -27.30
C PRO A 441 -6.65 43.78 -28.54
N SER A 442 -7.87 43.34 -28.21
CA SER A 442 -9.15 43.38 -28.96
C SER A 442 -9.37 42.59 -30.26
N ASP A 443 -10.46 41.82 -30.19
CA ASP A 443 -11.48 41.51 -31.19
C ASP A 443 -11.20 40.42 -32.25
N SER A 444 -11.70 39.21 -31.99
CA SER A 444 -12.77 38.53 -32.79
C SER A 444 -13.16 37.17 -32.18
N PRO A 445 -14.41 36.70 -32.34
CA PRO A 445 -14.94 35.51 -31.66
C PRO A 445 -14.75 34.21 -32.46
N GLY A 446 -14.55 33.10 -31.75
CA GLY A 446 -14.69 31.75 -32.30
C GLY A 446 -13.41 31.12 -32.83
N SER A 447 -12.64 30.49 -31.94
CA SER A 447 -11.70 29.43 -32.30
C SER A 447 -11.77 28.39 -31.19
N GLU A 448 -12.43 27.27 -31.47
CA GLU A 448 -12.27 26.04 -30.69
C GLU A 448 -10.77 25.79 -30.49
N SER A 449 -10.35 25.53 -29.25
CA SER A 449 -8.95 25.24 -28.97
C SER A 449 -8.58 23.96 -29.72
N GLN A 450 -7.81 24.06 -30.80
CA GLN A 450 -7.11 22.91 -31.37
C GLN A 450 -6.36 22.24 -30.21
N SER A 451 -6.76 21.02 -29.85
CA SER A 451 -6.09 20.26 -28.82
C SER A 451 -4.65 20.06 -29.26
N LYS A 452 -3.71 20.76 -28.61
CA LYS A 452 -2.28 20.64 -28.87
C LYS A 452 -1.90 19.16 -28.79
N TRP A 453 -1.30 18.63 -29.85
CA TRP A 453 -0.80 17.26 -29.90
C TRP A 453 0.13 16.99 -28.70
N THR A 454 -0.10 15.88 -28.00
CA THR A 454 0.69 15.49 -26.82
C THR A 454 1.57 14.31 -27.20
N HIS A 455 2.89 14.52 -27.21
CA HIS A 455 3.84 13.46 -27.53
C HIS A 455 4.05 12.53 -26.33
N LEU A 456 4.13 11.23 -26.61
CA LEU A 456 4.43 10.18 -25.64
C LEU A 456 5.91 9.77 -25.71
N THR A 457 6.43 9.32 -24.58
CA THR A 457 7.80 8.78 -24.58
C THR A 457 7.84 7.43 -25.31
N GLN A 458 8.99 7.09 -25.89
CA GLN A 458 9.21 5.77 -26.49
C GLN A 458 8.96 4.63 -25.49
N HIS A 459 9.25 4.87 -24.21
CA HIS A 459 8.98 3.93 -23.12
C HIS A 459 7.49 3.59 -23.00
N GLU A 460 6.63 4.61 -23.00
CA GLU A 460 5.18 4.44 -22.94
C GLU A 460 4.65 3.79 -24.22
N LEU A 461 5.11 4.22 -25.40
CA LEU A 461 4.66 3.67 -26.69
C LEU A 461 4.98 2.17 -26.82
N ILE A 462 6.20 1.76 -26.43
CA ILE A 462 6.58 0.34 -26.38
C ILE A 462 5.71 -0.41 -25.37
N GLY A 463 5.48 0.18 -24.20
CA GLY A 463 4.66 -0.43 -23.16
C GLY A 463 3.19 -0.62 -23.56
N LEU A 464 2.56 0.39 -24.14
CA LEU A 464 1.19 0.35 -24.65
C LEU A 464 1.04 -0.67 -25.78
N ARG A 465 2.01 -0.74 -26.69
CA ARG A 465 2.05 -1.79 -27.73
C ARG A 465 2.12 -3.18 -27.12
N THR A 466 2.99 -3.37 -26.12
CA THR A 466 3.12 -4.63 -25.39
C THR A 466 1.81 -5.01 -24.69
N LEU A 467 1.10 -4.05 -24.09
CA LEU A 467 -0.21 -4.26 -23.47
C LEU A 467 -1.25 -4.77 -24.48
N VAL A 468 -1.37 -4.09 -25.62
CA VAL A 468 -2.32 -4.46 -26.68
C VAL A 468 -2.02 -5.88 -27.17
N GLU A 469 -0.78 -6.16 -27.54
CA GLU A 469 -0.36 -7.48 -28.03
C GLU A 469 -0.61 -8.57 -26.98
N LYS A 470 -0.30 -8.28 -25.71
CA LYS A 470 -0.52 -9.24 -24.62
C LYS A 470 -1.99 -9.53 -24.41
N LEU A 471 -2.85 -8.51 -24.25
CA LEU A 471 -4.29 -8.69 -24.01
C LEU A 471 -5.00 -9.37 -25.20
N GLU A 472 -4.50 -9.17 -26.42
CA GLU A 472 -4.97 -9.90 -27.60
C GLU A 472 -4.58 -11.37 -27.60
N SER A 473 -3.34 -11.67 -27.18
CA SER A 473 -2.84 -13.05 -27.11
C SER A 473 -3.51 -13.90 -26.02
N LEU A 474 -4.16 -13.28 -25.03
CA LEU A 474 -4.82 -14.00 -23.94
C LEU A 474 -6.04 -14.79 -24.44
N PRO A 475 -6.21 -16.06 -24.02
CA PRO A 475 -7.45 -16.79 -24.22
C PRO A 475 -8.65 -16.05 -23.65
N GLU A 476 -9.83 -16.20 -24.25
CA GLU A 476 -11.04 -15.45 -23.88
C GLU A 476 -11.38 -15.56 -22.39
N ASN A 477 -11.25 -16.76 -21.82
CA ASN A 477 -11.50 -17.02 -20.40
C ASN A 477 -10.44 -16.47 -19.44
N LYS A 478 -9.34 -15.90 -19.97
CA LYS A 478 -8.23 -15.30 -19.22
C LYS A 478 -8.01 -13.83 -19.58
N LYS A 479 -8.88 -13.22 -20.39
CA LYS A 479 -8.76 -11.81 -20.73
C LYS A 479 -8.93 -10.88 -19.53
N CYS A 480 -9.63 -11.33 -18.48
CA CYS A 480 -9.79 -10.56 -17.24
C CYS A 480 -10.27 -9.12 -17.51
N VAL A 481 -11.27 -8.99 -18.39
CA VAL A 481 -11.88 -7.68 -18.68
C VAL A 481 -12.54 -7.18 -17.40
N PRO A 482 -12.15 -6.00 -16.89
CA PRO A 482 -12.71 -5.48 -15.65
C PRO A 482 -14.15 -5.02 -15.85
N VAL A 483 -14.88 -4.95 -14.73
CA VAL A 483 -16.23 -4.40 -14.69
C VAL A 483 -16.22 -2.97 -15.24
N GLY A 484 -17.17 -2.68 -16.14
CA GLY A 484 -17.36 -1.34 -16.68
C GLY A 484 -16.53 -1.00 -17.91
N ILE A 485 -15.86 -1.96 -18.57
CA ILE A 485 -15.42 -1.79 -19.96
C ILE A 485 -16.49 -2.38 -20.91
N GLU A 486 -17.13 -1.53 -21.71
CA GLU A 486 -18.30 -1.93 -22.52
C GLU A 486 -17.96 -2.62 -23.85
N SER A 487 -16.78 -2.35 -24.42
CA SER A 487 -16.37 -2.94 -25.71
C SER A 487 -14.86 -3.21 -25.76
N PRO A 488 -14.38 -4.31 -25.15
CA PRO A 488 -12.95 -4.60 -25.01
C PRO A 488 -12.21 -4.72 -26.35
N GLN A 489 -12.82 -5.37 -27.35
CA GLN A 489 -12.18 -5.50 -28.67
C GLN A 489 -12.09 -4.15 -29.39
N ALA A 490 -13.15 -3.33 -29.32
CA ALA A 490 -13.13 -2.00 -29.93
C ALA A 490 -12.09 -1.08 -29.26
N LEU A 491 -11.90 -1.20 -27.93
CA LEU A 491 -10.82 -0.51 -27.23
C LEU A 491 -9.44 -0.93 -27.77
N LEU A 492 -9.20 -2.24 -27.98
CA LEU A 492 -7.94 -2.72 -28.55
C LEU A 492 -7.72 -2.21 -29.99
N ASP A 493 -8.78 -2.21 -30.81
CA ASP A 493 -8.71 -1.74 -32.19
C ASP A 493 -8.43 -0.22 -32.26
N ASP A 494 -9.10 0.59 -31.44
CA ASP A 494 -8.83 2.03 -31.33
C ASP A 494 -7.42 2.29 -30.77
N MET A 495 -6.94 1.49 -29.82
CA MET A 495 -5.56 1.57 -29.33
C MET A 495 -4.51 1.27 -30.41
N LYS A 496 -4.80 0.35 -31.34
CA LYS A 496 -3.91 0.10 -32.49
C LYS A 496 -3.86 1.29 -33.45
N ILE A 497 -4.98 1.99 -33.64
CA ILE A 497 -5.03 3.21 -34.45
C ILE A 497 -4.25 4.31 -33.73
N PHE A 498 -4.54 4.54 -32.46
CA PHE A 498 -3.82 5.46 -31.58
C PHE A 498 -2.29 5.26 -31.65
N LEU A 499 -1.81 4.02 -31.52
CA LEU A 499 -0.37 3.70 -31.59
C LEU A 499 0.25 3.93 -32.98
N LYS A 500 -0.55 3.93 -34.05
CA LYS A 500 -0.07 4.30 -35.40
C LYS A 500 0.01 5.82 -35.55
N GLU A 501 -0.94 6.56 -34.98
CA GLU A 501 -0.95 8.02 -35.00
C GLU A 501 0.22 8.60 -34.19
N HIS A 502 0.59 7.95 -33.08
CA HIS A 502 1.74 8.32 -32.24
C HIS A 502 3.09 7.70 -32.66
N ALA A 503 3.19 7.06 -33.82
CA ALA A 503 4.41 6.37 -34.24
C ALA A 503 5.61 7.32 -34.41
N ASP A 504 5.36 8.56 -34.80
CA ASP A 504 6.37 9.59 -35.10
C ASP A 504 6.45 10.67 -34.01
N ASP A 505 6.07 10.34 -32.76
CA ASP A 505 6.18 11.27 -31.65
C ASP A 505 7.62 11.72 -31.40
N ASP A 506 7.82 13.04 -31.26
CA ASP A 506 9.13 13.63 -31.01
C ASP A 506 9.59 13.33 -29.56
N PRO A 507 10.69 12.59 -29.37
CA PRO A 507 11.19 12.25 -28.04
C PRO A 507 11.50 13.47 -27.16
N LYS A 508 11.88 14.62 -27.75
CA LYS A 508 12.17 15.84 -26.98
C LYS A 508 10.90 16.52 -26.50
N LEU A 509 9.84 16.52 -27.31
CA LEU A 509 8.56 17.10 -26.95
C LEU A 509 7.76 16.20 -25.99
N ALA A 510 8.08 14.91 -25.94
CA ALA A 510 7.52 13.97 -24.97
C ALA A 510 8.01 14.22 -23.54
N ILE A 511 9.16 14.87 -23.35
CA ILE A 511 9.69 15.22 -22.03
C ILE A 511 9.04 16.52 -21.55
N THR A 512 7.81 16.41 -21.07
CA THR A 512 6.99 17.54 -20.64
C THR A 512 7.14 17.90 -19.16
N GLY A 513 7.68 16.97 -18.35
CA GLY A 513 7.73 17.08 -16.90
C GLY A 513 6.36 16.97 -16.21
N VAL A 514 5.29 16.63 -16.95
CA VAL A 514 3.92 16.53 -16.42
C VAL A 514 3.24 15.22 -16.83
N PRO A 515 2.44 14.60 -15.93
CA PRO A 515 1.70 13.39 -16.26
C PRO A 515 0.70 13.55 -17.40
N VAL A 516 0.75 12.62 -18.36
CA VAL A 516 -0.20 12.55 -19.48
C VAL A 516 -1.55 11.98 -19.05
N VAL A 517 -1.52 11.01 -18.14
CA VAL A 517 -2.72 10.34 -17.62
C VAL A 517 -3.02 10.86 -16.23
N LEU A 518 -4.21 11.47 -16.10
CA LEU A 518 -4.74 12.00 -14.85
C LEU A 518 -6.25 11.80 -14.82
N TRP A 519 -6.80 11.64 -13.62
CA TRP A 519 -8.23 11.81 -13.42
C TRP A 519 -8.59 13.31 -13.33
N PRO A 520 -9.74 13.75 -13.85
CA PRO A 520 -10.21 15.12 -13.68
C PRO A 520 -10.23 15.50 -12.19
N LYS A 521 -9.59 16.61 -11.82
CA LYS A 521 -9.61 17.09 -10.42
C LYS A 521 -11.02 17.54 -10.06
N LYS A 522 -11.56 17.05 -8.94
CA LYS A 522 -12.81 17.55 -8.35
C LYS A 522 -12.62 19.02 -7.98
N VAL A 523 -13.35 19.94 -8.62
CA VAL A 523 -13.41 21.34 -8.19
C VAL A 523 -14.26 21.37 -6.92
N LEU A 524 -13.65 21.41 -5.74
CA LEU A 524 -14.37 21.78 -4.53
C LEU A 524 -14.86 23.23 -4.71
N LYS A 525 -16.15 23.42 -5.03
CA LYS A 525 -16.80 24.71 -4.81
C LYS A 525 -16.65 25.02 -3.32
N ARG A 526 -15.85 26.04 -2.97
CA ARG A 526 -15.85 26.63 -1.63
C ARG A 526 -17.30 26.94 -1.29
N ARG A 527 -17.86 26.28 -0.27
CA ARG A 527 -19.12 26.72 0.33
C ARG A 527 -18.90 28.16 0.80
N THR A 528 -19.58 29.10 0.17
CA THR A 528 -19.70 30.46 0.69
C THR A 528 -20.28 30.35 2.10
N PRO A 529 -19.69 31.00 3.12
CA PRO A 529 -20.34 31.09 4.42
C PRO A 529 -21.74 31.69 4.24
N PRO A 530 -22.76 31.25 5.00
CA PRO A 530 -24.05 31.93 4.98
C PRO A 530 -23.84 33.41 5.26
N SER A 531 -24.34 34.25 4.35
CA SER A 531 -24.38 35.71 4.52
C SER A 531 -24.91 36.04 5.91
N ALA A 532 -24.15 36.79 6.69
CA ALA A 532 -24.64 37.41 7.92
C ALA A 532 -25.91 38.20 7.58
N TYR A 533 -26.95 38.00 8.39
CA TYR A 533 -28.19 38.75 8.30
C TYR A 533 -27.90 40.25 8.40
N SER A 534 -28.45 41.00 7.44
CA SER A 534 -28.48 42.45 7.43
C SER A 534 -29.29 42.99 8.61
N ASP A 535 -28.71 43.93 9.35
CA ASP A 535 -29.36 44.76 10.36
C ASP A 535 -30.69 45.35 9.86
N ALA A 536 -31.76 45.09 10.60
CA ALA A 536 -33.04 45.77 10.46
C ALA A 536 -33.55 46.18 11.84
N GLN A 537 -33.22 47.43 12.19
CA GLN A 537 -33.97 48.43 12.96
C GLN A 537 -35.04 47.93 13.97
N ALA A 538 -34.77 48.14 15.25
CA ALA A 538 -35.79 48.21 16.31
C ALA A 538 -36.26 49.68 16.54
N PRO A 539 -37.56 49.94 16.79
CA PRO A 539 -38.12 51.29 16.93
C PRO A 539 -38.00 51.84 18.37
N PRO A 540 -38.13 53.18 18.59
CA PRO A 540 -37.76 53.82 19.85
C PRO A 540 -38.95 53.99 20.81
N ILE A 541 -38.70 53.86 22.12
CA ILE A 541 -39.62 54.31 23.17
C ILE A 541 -38.85 55.01 24.31
N GLY A 542 -38.98 56.34 24.37
CA GLY A 542 -39.52 57.08 25.53
C GLY A 542 -38.82 57.11 26.90
N SER A 543 -38.00 58.14 27.10
CA SER A 543 -37.84 59.02 28.29
C SER A 543 -38.33 58.62 29.71
N ALA A 544 -37.42 58.63 30.69
CA ALA A 544 -37.51 59.29 32.02
C ALA A 544 -36.17 59.10 32.77
N LEU A 545 -35.33 60.14 32.90
CA LEU A 545 -35.20 61.11 34.02
C LEU A 545 -34.73 60.56 35.38
N PHE A 546 -33.58 61.12 35.80
CA PHE A 546 -33.10 61.48 37.14
C PHE A 546 -32.24 60.53 38.02
N ARG A 547 -31.00 61.03 38.24
CA ARG A 547 -30.28 61.30 39.51
C ARG A 547 -29.27 60.29 40.08
N ASN A 548 -28.02 60.79 40.12
CA ASN A 548 -27.03 60.79 41.20
C ASN A 548 -26.48 59.47 41.80
N THR A 549 -25.19 59.26 41.52
CA THR A 549 -24.10 58.67 42.34
C THR A 549 -24.12 59.02 43.85
N PRO A 550 -23.27 58.43 44.73
CA PRO A 550 -22.47 57.18 44.68
C PRO A 550 -22.44 56.38 46.05
N CYS A 551 -21.57 55.37 46.13
CA CYS A 551 -20.78 54.93 47.31
C CYS A 551 -21.24 53.78 48.25
N PHE A 552 -20.30 52.83 48.37
CA PHE A 552 -19.79 52.09 49.56
C PHE A 552 -20.52 50.90 50.20
N GLN A 553 -19.72 49.84 50.42
CA GLN A 553 -19.75 48.78 51.46
C GLN A 553 -21.02 47.91 51.51
N GLY A 554 -20.97 46.57 51.48
CA GLY A 554 -20.08 45.65 52.18
C GLY A 554 -20.97 44.69 53.01
N ALA A 555 -20.53 43.44 53.17
CA ALA A 555 -21.08 42.36 54.02
C ALA A 555 -22.14 41.40 53.41
N ASP A 556 -21.65 40.17 53.17
CA ASP A 556 -22.19 38.82 53.44
C ASP A 556 -23.38 38.70 54.44
N PRO A 557 -23.89 37.47 54.71
CA PRO A 557 -24.30 36.36 53.84
C PRO A 557 -25.73 35.89 54.22
N TYR A 558 -26.35 34.98 53.46
CA TYR A 558 -27.15 33.83 53.95
C TYR A 558 -27.58 32.95 52.77
#